data_AF-A0A4Q7EE59-F1
#
_entry.id   AF-A0A4Q7EE59-F1
#
_cell.length_a   1.000
_cell.length_b   1.000
_cell.length_c   1.000
_cell.angle_alpha   90.00
_cell.angle_beta   90.00
_cell.angle_gamma   90.00
#
_symmetry.space_group_name_H-M   'P 1'
#
loop_
_entity.id
_entity.type
_entity.pdbx_description
1 polymer ?
#
loop_
_entity_poly.entity_id
_entity_poly.type
_entity_poly.pdbx_seq_one_letter_code
_entity_poly.pdbx_strand_id
1 'polypeptide(L)'
;MTKEQDCNSRNIPLPIQREVRQRCGFGCVICGMPLYEYEHMEEWANVKRHVAEEITLLCDQHHREKTGGLLPKEVVREANSNPFNLREGVSKPYSLHFSGKTAEIEIGGNSFTCEDLGYGTAMVPVSVDGTPLIGLIMADGHFLLNLVIFDEFNAPVLHIKNNQLYYTTEPWDIQLVGTRLAVREAHRKILIEIDFQPPNKVVINRGRFLRNGVEILVRPNNILVTNNATLIRGCRAHNCHGGLIVGHHEQRIGCFMALVSLPRYLGDRSEALKFERESMAEFKANKSSNADGSSAADS
;
A
#
# COMPACT_ATOMS: atom_id res chain seq x y z
N MET A 1 7.05 24.24 -19.50
CA MET A 1 7.83 25.29 -18.82
C MET A 1 7.42 25.30 -17.36
N THR A 2 8.12 24.53 -16.53
CA THR A 2 7.88 24.48 -15.08
C THR A 2 8.53 25.70 -14.45
N LYS A 3 7.75 26.52 -13.72
CA LYS A 3 8.31 27.53 -12.82
C LYS A 3 9.39 26.86 -11.98
N GLU A 4 10.62 27.40 -12.00
CA GLU A 4 11.63 27.05 -11.02
C GLU A 4 11.01 27.31 -9.64
N GLN A 5 10.76 26.22 -8.92
CA GLN A 5 10.20 26.30 -7.57
C GLN A 5 11.33 26.84 -6.69
N ASP A 6 11.13 28.02 -6.09
CA ASP A 6 12.14 28.62 -5.21
C ASP A 6 12.59 27.61 -4.13
N CYS A 7 13.91 27.46 -4.01
CA CYS A 7 14.54 26.58 -3.03
C CYS A 7 14.31 27.14 -1.62
N ASN A 8 13.47 26.47 -0.84
CA ASN A 8 13.24 26.78 0.57
C ASN A 8 13.41 25.52 1.42
N SER A 9 13.40 25.67 2.75
CA SER A 9 13.64 24.56 3.69
C SER A 9 12.70 23.38 3.54
N ARG A 10 11.49 23.58 2.98
CA ARG A 10 10.45 22.56 2.85
C ARG A 10 10.43 21.89 1.47
N ASN A 11 10.99 22.55 0.45
CA ASN A 11 10.96 22.10 -0.94
C ASN A 11 12.24 21.31 -1.28
N ILE A 12 12.44 20.17 -0.63
CA ILE A 12 13.55 19.26 -0.96
C ILE A 12 13.23 18.57 -2.30
N PRO A 13 14.13 18.57 -3.30
CA PRO A 13 13.91 17.86 -4.57
C PRO A 13 13.62 16.36 -4.37
N LEU A 14 12.69 15.80 -5.14
CA LEU A 14 12.28 14.39 -5.04
C LEU A 14 13.43 13.38 -5.13
N PRO A 15 14.47 13.57 -5.99
CA PRO A 15 15.62 12.67 -6.01
C PRO A 15 16.38 12.64 -4.68
N ILE A 16 16.60 13.80 -4.06
CA ILE A 16 17.29 13.95 -2.78
C ILE A 16 16.46 13.32 -1.66
N GLN A 17 15.16 13.60 -1.62
CA GLN A 17 14.26 12.99 -0.63
C GLN A 17 14.33 11.45 -0.67
N ARG A 18 14.34 10.86 -1.87
CA ARG A 18 14.44 9.40 -2.03
C ARG A 18 15.78 8.86 -1.54
N GLU A 19 16.87 9.52 -1.91
CA GLU A 19 18.21 9.14 -1.47
C GLU A 19 18.30 9.14 0.06
N VAL A 20 17.79 10.20 0.71
CA VAL A 20 17.71 10.28 2.17
C VAL A 20 16.88 9.13 2.75
N ARG A 21 15.70 8.83 2.19
CA ARG A 21 14.86 7.73 2.66
C ARG A 21 15.55 6.37 2.57
N GLN A 22 16.16 6.07 1.42
CA GLN A 22 16.88 4.82 1.21
C GLN A 22 18.03 4.69 2.22
N ARG A 23 18.83 5.75 2.37
CA ARG A 23 19.94 5.78 3.34
C ARG A 23 19.45 5.61 4.78
N CYS A 24 18.31 6.20 5.14
CA CYS A 24 17.77 6.15 6.50
C CYS A 24 16.95 4.86 6.79
N GLY A 25 16.75 3.99 5.80
CA GLY A 25 15.90 2.80 5.94
C GLY A 25 14.41 3.11 6.07
N PHE A 26 13.94 4.19 5.43
CA PHE A 26 12.54 4.60 5.30
C PHE A 26 11.83 4.99 6.61
N GLY A 27 12.57 5.26 7.69
CA GLY A 27 11.99 5.68 8.96
C GLY A 27 12.93 6.60 9.74
N CYS A 28 12.49 7.01 10.93
CA CYS A 28 13.34 7.77 11.85
C CYS A 28 14.64 7.02 12.12
N VAL A 29 15.80 7.67 11.93
CA VAL A 29 17.11 7.01 12.09
C VAL A 29 17.38 6.50 13.50
N ILE A 30 16.70 7.08 14.51
CA ILE A 30 16.87 6.73 15.93
C ILE A 30 16.03 5.52 16.33
N CYS A 31 14.73 5.53 16.00
CA CYS A 31 13.79 4.54 16.52
C CYS A 31 13.02 3.76 15.45
N GLY A 32 13.23 4.05 14.17
CA GLY A 32 12.63 3.32 13.07
C GLY A 32 11.18 3.62 12.74
N MET A 33 10.60 4.66 13.35
CA MET A 33 9.20 5.04 13.14
C MET A 33 8.92 5.40 11.66
N PRO A 34 7.85 4.84 11.04
CA PRO A 34 7.47 5.14 9.66
C PRO A 34 6.96 6.55 9.38
N LEU A 35 6.47 7.25 10.40
CA LEU A 35 6.10 8.66 10.30
C LEU A 35 7.30 9.52 10.68
N TYR A 36 7.71 10.38 9.75
CA TYR A 36 8.90 11.21 9.90
C TYR A 36 8.80 12.51 9.10
N GLU A 37 9.68 13.43 9.47
CA GLU A 37 9.99 14.67 8.77
C GLU A 37 11.43 14.61 8.24
N TYR A 38 11.70 15.34 7.15
CA TYR A 38 13.08 15.55 6.69
C TYR A 38 13.71 16.62 7.55
N GLU A 39 14.84 16.30 8.15
CA GLU A 39 15.54 17.19 9.06
C GLU A 39 16.93 17.52 8.56
N HIS A 40 17.23 18.81 8.42
CA HIS A 40 18.61 19.24 8.16
C HIS A 40 19.44 19.05 9.45
N MET A 41 20.53 18.30 9.36
CA MET A 41 21.42 18.08 10.50
C MET A 41 22.13 19.39 10.92
N GLU A 42 22.46 20.23 9.94
CA GLU A 42 22.80 21.64 10.13
C GLU A 42 21.60 22.54 9.85
N GLU A 43 21.43 23.61 10.62
CA GLU A 43 20.26 24.49 10.46
C GLU A 43 20.18 25.08 9.05
N TRP A 44 19.00 25.06 8.45
CA TRP A 44 18.75 25.67 7.13
C TRP A 44 19.23 27.13 7.07
N ALA A 45 19.11 27.86 8.18
CA ALA A 45 19.57 29.24 8.30
C ALA A 45 21.05 29.42 7.93
N ASN A 46 21.86 28.37 8.14
CA ASN A 46 23.30 28.36 7.90
C ASN A 46 23.64 27.84 6.50
N VAL A 47 23.03 26.73 6.07
CA VAL A 47 23.43 26.03 4.83
C VAL A 47 22.67 26.48 3.58
N LYS A 48 21.37 26.79 3.69
CA LYS A 48 20.47 27.24 2.60
C LYS A 48 20.59 26.40 1.30
N ARG A 49 20.86 25.11 1.42
CA ARG A 49 20.99 24.15 0.32
C ARG A 49 20.40 22.80 0.72
N HIS A 50 20.04 22.01 -0.29
CA HIS A 50 19.62 20.63 -0.11
C HIS A 50 20.73 19.70 -0.60
N VAL A 51 21.40 19.03 0.33
CA VAL A 51 22.42 18.01 0.09
C VAL A 51 21.97 16.77 0.85
N ALA A 52 21.90 15.62 0.19
CA ALA A 52 21.32 14.42 0.80
C ALA A 52 22.08 14.03 2.08
N GLU A 53 23.40 14.12 2.07
CA GLU A 53 24.31 13.85 3.18
C GLU A 53 24.07 14.75 4.40
N GLU A 54 23.44 15.92 4.22
CA GLU A 54 23.17 16.91 5.28
C GLU A 54 21.74 16.79 5.84
N ILE A 55 20.88 15.95 5.25
CA ILE A 55 19.47 15.79 5.62
C ILE A 55 19.24 14.37 6.14
N THR A 56 18.51 14.20 7.23
CA THR A 56 18.14 12.90 7.81
C THR A 56 16.63 12.78 8.01
N LEU A 57 16.16 11.66 8.56
CA LEU A 57 14.76 11.43 8.91
C LEU A 57 14.58 11.32 10.43
N LEU A 58 13.69 12.14 11.00
CA LEU A 58 13.29 12.06 12.40
C LEU A 58 11.77 11.99 12.53
N CYS A 59 11.26 11.21 13.49
CA CYS A 59 9.84 11.26 13.84
C CYS A 59 9.53 12.51 14.66
N ASP A 60 8.24 12.87 14.77
CA ASP A 60 7.76 14.05 15.49
C ASP A 60 8.37 14.19 16.91
N GLN A 61 8.53 13.06 17.61
CA GLN A 61 9.17 13.02 18.92
C GLN A 61 10.65 13.47 18.85
N HIS A 62 11.49 12.75 18.10
CA HIS A 62 12.93 13.04 18.06
C HIS A 62 13.23 14.36 17.35
N HIS A 63 12.41 14.75 16.37
CA HIS A 63 12.50 16.06 15.75
C HIS A 63 12.28 17.16 16.80
N ARG A 64 11.21 17.07 17.58
CA ARG A 64 10.93 18.03 18.67
C ARG A 64 12.01 18.02 19.76
N GLU A 65 12.52 16.86 20.15
CA GLU A 65 13.61 16.75 21.13
C GLU A 65 14.89 17.42 20.61
N LYS A 66 15.22 17.27 19.31
CA LYS A 66 16.37 17.94 18.69
C LYS A 66 16.16 19.46 18.67
N THR A 67 15.03 19.94 18.17
CA THR A 67 14.72 21.37 18.11
C THR A 67 14.70 22.00 19.51
N GLY A 68 14.24 21.26 20.52
CA GLY A 68 14.24 21.69 21.92
C GLY A 68 15.59 21.59 22.63
N GLY A 69 16.64 21.09 21.96
CA GLY A 69 17.98 20.92 22.53
C GLY A 69 18.14 19.74 23.51
N LEU A 70 17.10 18.91 23.66
CA LEU A 70 17.12 17.72 24.52
C LEU A 70 17.83 16.53 23.86
N LEU A 71 17.81 16.49 22.53
CA LEU A 71 18.52 15.49 21.72
C LEU A 71 19.72 16.14 21.03
N PRO A 72 20.96 15.82 21.43
CA PRO A 72 22.16 16.42 20.84
C PRO A 72 22.30 16.09 19.35
N LYS A 73 22.78 17.05 18.56
CA LYS A 73 23.01 16.88 17.11
C LYS A 73 23.98 15.72 16.82
N GLU A 74 24.99 15.50 17.66
CA GLU A 74 25.92 14.39 17.49
C GLU A 74 25.24 13.02 17.57
N VAL A 75 24.27 12.85 18.47
CA VAL A 75 23.48 11.61 18.58
C VAL A 75 22.67 11.39 17.30
N VAL A 76 22.12 12.44 16.71
CA VAL A 76 21.42 12.37 15.41
C VAL A 76 22.38 11.97 14.28
N ARG A 77 23.59 12.53 14.24
CA ARG A 77 24.61 12.19 13.22
C ARG A 77 25.09 10.75 13.35
N GLU A 78 25.30 10.27 14.58
CA GLU A 78 25.65 8.88 14.86
C GLU A 78 24.53 7.93 14.39
N ALA A 79 23.28 8.21 14.76
CA ALA A 79 22.13 7.43 14.33
C ALA A 79 21.95 7.44 12.80
N ASN A 80 22.19 8.58 12.13
CA ASN A 80 22.13 8.68 10.67
C ASN A 80 23.20 7.82 9.97
N SER A 81 24.36 7.65 10.61
CA SER A 81 25.45 6.80 10.08
C SER A 81 25.17 5.30 10.25
N ASN A 82 24.29 4.95 11.19
CA ASN A 82 23.87 3.58 11.45
C ASN A 82 22.36 3.49 11.76
N PRO A 83 21.46 3.72 10.78
CA PRO A 83 20.02 3.89 11.03
C PRO A 83 19.31 2.67 11.59
N PHE A 84 18.35 2.89 12.48
CA PHE A 84 17.61 1.82 13.17
C PHE A 84 17.09 0.72 12.24
N ASN A 85 16.31 1.09 11.22
CA ASN A 85 15.66 0.11 10.35
C ASN A 85 16.66 -0.73 9.54
N LEU A 86 17.82 -0.15 9.18
CA LEU A 86 18.87 -0.89 8.48
C LEU A 86 19.58 -1.90 9.38
N ARG A 87 19.77 -1.57 10.67
CA ARG A 87 20.34 -2.49 11.65
C ARG A 87 19.42 -3.66 11.96
N GLU A 88 18.14 -3.38 12.18
CA GLU A 88 17.15 -4.38 12.57
C GLU A 88 16.56 -5.14 11.37
N GLY A 89 16.72 -4.61 10.15
CA GLY A 89 16.12 -5.14 8.93
C GLY A 89 14.62 -4.89 8.78
N VAL A 90 13.98 -4.24 9.75
CA VAL A 90 12.53 -3.98 9.80
C VAL A 90 12.22 -2.63 10.46
N SER A 91 11.11 -2.03 10.06
CA SER A 91 10.60 -0.81 10.70
C SER A 91 10.09 -1.05 12.12
N LYS A 92 10.03 0.03 12.91
CA LYS A 92 9.24 0.02 14.14
C LYS A 92 7.75 -0.15 13.80
N PRO A 93 7.00 -0.99 14.55
CA PRO A 93 5.56 -1.08 14.38
C PRO A 93 4.87 0.27 14.46
N TYR A 94 4.00 0.56 13.51
CA TYR A 94 3.06 1.67 13.58
C TYR A 94 1.62 1.16 13.67
N SER A 95 0.90 1.56 14.72
CA SER A 95 -0.48 1.15 14.95
C SER A 95 -1.46 1.97 14.11
N LEU A 96 -2.22 1.29 13.26
CA LEU A 96 -3.33 1.87 12.51
C LEU A 96 -4.59 1.91 13.37
N HIS A 97 -5.30 3.03 13.34
CA HIS A 97 -6.44 3.31 14.23
C HIS A 97 -7.78 2.93 13.61
N PHE A 98 -7.93 1.65 13.27
CA PHE A 98 -9.22 1.11 12.82
C PHE A 98 -10.09 0.61 13.98
N SER A 99 -11.40 0.75 13.86
CA SER A 99 -12.40 0.37 14.85
C SER A 99 -13.79 0.22 14.24
N GLY A 100 -14.72 -0.34 15.01
CA GLY A 100 -16.13 -0.43 14.64
C GLY A 100 -16.58 -1.84 14.27
N LYS A 101 -17.86 -1.96 13.91
CA LYS A 101 -18.53 -3.23 13.60
C LYS A 101 -18.73 -3.48 12.11
N THR A 102 -18.40 -2.51 11.27
CA THR A 102 -18.48 -2.65 9.82
C THR A 102 -17.09 -2.58 9.24
N ALA A 103 -16.89 -3.22 8.11
CA ALA A 103 -15.67 -3.17 7.35
C ALA A 103 -15.99 -2.93 5.88
N GLU A 104 -15.27 -1.99 5.27
CA GLU A 104 -15.27 -1.77 3.83
C GLU A 104 -13.84 -1.89 3.31
N ILE A 105 -13.65 -2.73 2.29
CA ILE A 105 -12.43 -2.70 1.51
C ILE A 105 -12.75 -2.47 0.05
N GLU A 106 -11.99 -1.57 -0.54
CA GLU A 106 -12.04 -1.30 -1.97
C GLU A 106 -10.73 -1.79 -2.61
N ILE A 107 -10.84 -2.63 -3.63
CA ILE A 107 -9.69 -3.20 -4.34
C ILE A 107 -9.90 -2.97 -5.83
N GLY A 108 -9.14 -2.04 -6.38
CA GLY A 108 -9.21 -1.67 -7.79
C GLY A 108 -10.63 -1.37 -8.28
N GLY A 109 -11.37 -0.53 -7.55
CA GLY A 109 -12.74 -0.16 -7.90
C GLY A 109 -13.81 -1.24 -7.68
N ASN A 110 -13.48 -2.32 -6.97
CA ASN A 110 -14.44 -3.31 -6.48
C ASN A 110 -14.58 -3.17 -4.96
N SER A 111 -15.81 -3.18 -4.42
CA SER A 111 -16.04 -3.02 -2.97
C SER A 111 -16.55 -4.31 -2.33
N PHE A 112 -15.96 -4.67 -1.19
CA PHE A 112 -16.43 -5.75 -0.33
C PHE A 112 -16.75 -5.19 1.04
N THR A 113 -17.97 -5.39 1.52
CA THR A 113 -18.41 -4.96 2.85
C THR A 113 -18.82 -6.14 3.70
N CYS A 114 -18.62 -6.02 5.00
CA CYS A 114 -19.17 -6.95 5.99
C CYS A 114 -19.47 -6.23 7.30
N GLU A 115 -20.35 -6.84 8.10
CA GLU A 115 -20.76 -6.37 9.42
C GLU A 115 -20.57 -7.50 10.45
N ASP A 116 -20.11 -7.13 11.64
CA ASP A 116 -20.04 -7.99 12.81
C ASP A 116 -21.32 -7.87 13.64
N LEU A 117 -22.01 -9.00 13.78
CA LEU A 117 -23.24 -9.12 14.55
C LEU A 117 -22.98 -9.48 16.03
N GLY A 118 -21.72 -9.44 16.48
CA GLY A 118 -21.34 -9.57 17.89
C GLY A 118 -20.80 -10.94 18.31
N TYR A 119 -20.53 -11.83 17.35
CA TYR A 119 -19.87 -13.13 17.57
C TYR A 119 -18.48 -13.19 16.93
N GLY A 120 -18.00 -12.06 16.40
CA GLY A 120 -16.76 -11.97 15.66
C GLY A 120 -16.96 -12.34 14.20
N THR A 121 -16.49 -11.48 13.30
CA THR A 121 -16.59 -11.68 11.85
C THR A 121 -15.20 -11.60 11.23
N ALA A 122 -14.86 -12.60 10.42
CA ALA A 122 -13.69 -12.55 9.54
C ALA A 122 -14.14 -12.30 8.09
N MET A 123 -13.36 -11.50 7.38
CA MET A 123 -13.46 -11.32 5.94
C MET A 123 -12.10 -11.53 5.29
N VAL A 124 -12.06 -12.26 4.19
CA VAL A 124 -10.86 -12.52 3.38
C VAL A 124 -11.09 -11.99 1.97
N PRO A 125 -10.79 -10.71 1.71
CA PRO A 125 -11.04 -10.10 0.39
C PRO A 125 -10.24 -10.75 -0.74
N VAL A 126 -9.01 -11.19 -0.47
CA VAL A 126 -8.17 -11.87 -1.44
C VAL A 126 -7.39 -12.97 -0.73
N SER A 127 -7.48 -14.20 -1.24
CA SER A 127 -6.63 -15.31 -0.81
C SER A 127 -6.10 -16.11 -1.99
N VAL A 128 -4.92 -16.72 -1.78
CA VAL A 128 -4.33 -17.68 -2.72
C VAL A 128 -3.86 -18.89 -1.93
N ASP A 129 -4.33 -20.07 -2.31
CA ASP A 129 -4.00 -21.36 -1.70
C ASP A 129 -4.08 -21.37 -0.16
N GLY A 130 -5.22 -20.94 0.39
CA GLY A 130 -5.41 -20.85 1.83
C GLY A 130 -4.64 -19.73 2.53
N THR A 131 -3.76 -18.99 1.81
CA THR A 131 -3.05 -17.84 2.36
C THR A 131 -3.90 -16.58 2.18
N PRO A 132 -4.45 -15.97 3.26
CA PRO A 132 -5.14 -14.69 3.16
C PRO A 132 -4.11 -13.58 2.88
N LEU A 133 -4.07 -13.09 1.64
CA LEU A 133 -3.20 -11.97 1.27
C LEU A 133 -3.74 -10.66 1.83
N ILE A 134 -5.06 -10.59 1.97
CA ILE A 134 -5.77 -9.56 2.70
C ILE A 134 -6.78 -10.26 3.60
N GLY A 135 -6.79 -9.88 4.87
CA GLY A 135 -7.74 -10.38 5.87
C GLY A 135 -8.16 -9.26 6.82
N LEU A 136 -9.42 -9.28 7.22
CA LEU A 136 -9.98 -8.41 8.24
C LEU A 136 -10.61 -9.28 9.31
N ILE A 137 -10.38 -8.92 10.57
CA ILE A 137 -11.06 -9.54 11.71
C ILE A 137 -11.75 -8.42 12.47
N MET A 138 -13.07 -8.52 12.63
CA MET A 138 -13.85 -7.68 13.51
C MET A 138 -14.24 -8.51 14.73
N ALA A 139 -13.83 -8.08 15.91
CA ALA A 139 -14.20 -8.72 17.17
C ALA A 139 -14.11 -7.69 18.29
N ASP A 140 -15.05 -7.71 19.24
CA ASP A 140 -15.05 -6.86 20.43
C ASP A 140 -14.91 -5.34 20.12
N GLY A 141 -15.42 -4.89 18.97
CA GLY A 141 -15.32 -3.50 18.51
C GLY A 141 -13.97 -3.12 17.88
N HIS A 142 -13.04 -4.07 17.78
CA HIS A 142 -11.79 -3.93 17.04
C HIS A 142 -11.96 -4.34 15.58
N PHE A 143 -11.42 -3.55 14.66
CA PHE A 143 -11.19 -3.92 13.27
C PHE A 143 -9.70 -4.18 13.12
N LEU A 144 -9.30 -5.39 12.76
CA LEU A 144 -7.91 -5.82 12.64
C LEU A 144 -7.58 -6.13 11.18
N LEU A 145 -6.87 -5.21 10.54
CA LEU A 145 -6.31 -5.39 9.21
C LEU A 145 -5.09 -6.31 9.26
N ASN A 146 -5.12 -7.33 8.42
CA ASN A 146 -4.01 -8.19 8.08
C ASN A 146 -3.76 -8.12 6.57
N LEU A 147 -2.53 -7.84 6.15
CA LEU A 147 -2.17 -7.75 4.74
C LEU A 147 -0.73 -8.20 4.56
N VAL A 148 -0.48 -9.08 3.60
CA VAL A 148 0.88 -9.52 3.26
C VAL A 148 1.11 -9.41 1.75
N ILE A 149 2.22 -8.81 1.38
CA ILE A 149 2.70 -8.78 -0.01
C ILE A 149 3.99 -9.58 -0.09
N PHE A 150 4.06 -10.43 -1.12
CA PHE A 150 5.23 -11.24 -1.41
C PHE A 150 5.93 -10.77 -2.67
N ASP A 151 7.22 -11.07 -2.76
CA ASP A 151 7.99 -10.99 -4.00
C ASP A 151 7.80 -12.23 -4.89
N GLU A 152 8.60 -12.32 -5.95
CA GLU A 152 8.57 -13.43 -6.92
C GLU A 152 9.07 -14.76 -6.34
N PHE A 153 9.76 -14.74 -5.20
CA PHE A 153 10.26 -15.91 -4.49
C PHE A 153 9.38 -16.34 -3.31
N ASN A 154 8.21 -15.71 -3.14
CA ASN A 154 7.32 -15.85 -1.97
C ASN A 154 7.94 -15.37 -0.65
N ALA A 155 8.91 -14.47 -0.68
CA ALA A 155 9.39 -13.78 0.52
C ALA A 155 8.48 -12.59 0.85
N PRO A 156 8.06 -12.41 2.11
CA PRO A 156 7.19 -11.30 2.49
C PRO A 156 7.97 -9.98 2.51
N VAL A 157 7.46 -8.98 1.78
CA VAL A 157 8.09 -7.66 1.61
C VAL A 157 7.40 -6.58 2.45
N LEU A 158 6.07 -6.68 2.58
CA LEU A 158 5.25 -5.77 3.37
C LEU A 158 4.28 -6.60 4.22
N HIS A 159 4.14 -6.22 5.49
CA HIS A 159 3.21 -6.89 6.39
C HIS A 159 2.46 -5.88 7.25
N ILE A 160 1.13 -5.96 7.23
CA ILE A 160 0.27 -5.40 8.26
C ILE A 160 -0.26 -6.59 9.05
N LYS A 161 0.02 -6.63 10.36
CA LYS A 161 -0.45 -7.70 11.24
C LYS A 161 -1.25 -7.07 12.37
N ASN A 162 -2.54 -7.36 12.43
CA ASN A 162 -3.45 -6.80 13.44
C ASN A 162 -3.30 -5.28 13.60
N ASN A 163 -3.46 -4.53 12.50
CA ASN A 163 -3.26 -3.08 12.42
C ASN A 163 -1.83 -2.57 12.66
N GLN A 164 -0.86 -3.44 12.92
CA GLN A 164 0.52 -3.00 13.07
C GLN A 164 1.21 -3.08 11.71
N LEU A 165 1.63 -1.93 11.20
CA LEU A 165 2.38 -1.81 9.95
C LEU A 165 3.87 -2.04 10.20
N TYR A 166 4.45 -2.96 9.42
CA TYR A 166 5.89 -3.23 9.35
C TYR A 166 6.31 -3.39 7.89
N TYR A 167 7.51 -2.93 7.57
CA TYR A 167 8.12 -3.20 6.28
C TYR A 167 9.60 -3.52 6.43
N THR A 168 10.13 -4.31 5.50
CA THR A 168 11.57 -4.54 5.37
C THR A 168 12.23 -3.34 4.69
N THR A 169 13.56 -3.28 4.74
CA THR A 169 14.35 -2.24 4.06
C THR A 169 14.72 -2.59 2.62
N GLU A 170 14.25 -3.75 2.13
CA GLU A 170 14.54 -4.25 0.77
C GLU A 170 13.85 -3.49 -0.37
N PRO A 171 12.61 -2.96 -0.23
CA PRO A 171 11.96 -2.22 -1.30
C PRO A 171 12.77 -1.03 -1.80
N TRP A 172 12.58 -0.67 -3.07
CA TRP A 172 13.27 0.46 -3.67
C TRP A 172 12.85 1.81 -3.06
N ASP A 173 11.57 1.98 -2.72
CA ASP A 173 11.08 3.19 -2.03
C ASP A 173 9.81 2.89 -1.23
N ILE A 174 9.72 3.46 -0.03
CA ILE A 174 8.56 3.37 0.87
C ILE A 174 8.21 4.76 1.36
N GLN A 175 6.92 5.10 1.31
CA GLN A 175 6.41 6.39 1.78
C GLN A 175 5.07 6.17 2.48
N LEU A 176 4.93 6.71 3.69
CA LEU A 176 3.66 6.89 4.37
C LEU A 176 3.42 8.40 4.53
N VAL A 177 2.56 8.98 3.70
CA VAL A 177 2.27 10.42 3.70
C VAL A 177 0.80 10.62 3.96
N GLY A 178 0.47 11.27 5.08
CA GLY A 178 -0.90 11.35 5.58
C GLY A 178 -1.45 9.94 5.82
N THR A 179 -2.49 9.57 5.08
CA THR A 179 -3.10 8.23 5.16
C THR A 179 -2.69 7.28 4.04
N ARG A 180 -1.80 7.72 3.14
CA ARG A 180 -1.42 6.97 1.95
C ARG A 180 -0.08 6.27 2.14
N LEU A 181 -0.08 4.95 2.07
CA LEU A 181 1.11 4.11 1.97
C LEU A 181 1.40 3.80 0.50
N ALA A 182 2.61 4.08 0.05
CA ALA A 182 3.11 3.67 -1.26
C ALA A 182 4.43 2.91 -1.12
N VAL A 183 4.48 1.71 -1.70
CA VAL A 183 5.69 0.86 -1.75
C VAL A 183 6.04 0.60 -3.21
N ARG A 184 7.33 0.70 -3.55
CA ARG A 184 7.85 0.55 -4.92
C ARG A 184 9.01 -0.45 -4.94
N GLU A 185 9.06 -1.28 -5.97
CA GLU A 185 10.16 -2.23 -6.21
C GLU A 185 11.25 -1.65 -7.11
N ALA A 186 10.91 -0.64 -7.92
CA ALA A 186 11.84 0.04 -8.81
C ALA A 186 11.27 1.39 -9.26
N HIS A 187 12.04 2.15 -10.04
CA HIS A 187 11.55 3.38 -10.64
C HIS A 187 10.28 3.12 -11.46
N ARG A 188 9.17 3.79 -11.09
CA ARG A 188 7.83 3.65 -11.69
C ARG A 188 7.18 2.25 -11.55
N LYS A 189 7.80 1.33 -10.80
CA LYS A 189 7.24 0.00 -10.50
C LYS A 189 6.64 0.01 -9.09
N ILE A 190 5.34 0.30 -9.03
CA ILE A 190 4.55 0.30 -7.78
C ILE A 190 4.28 -1.14 -7.37
N LEU A 191 4.64 -1.50 -6.15
CA LEU A 191 4.26 -2.76 -5.52
C LEU A 191 2.83 -2.67 -5.00
N ILE A 192 2.56 -1.66 -4.18
CA ILE A 192 1.25 -1.41 -3.61
C ILE A 192 1.05 0.07 -3.27
N GLU A 193 -0.19 0.54 -3.43
CA GLU A 193 -0.68 1.84 -2.96
C GLU A 193 -1.98 1.64 -2.18
N ILE A 194 -1.94 1.96 -0.89
CA ILE A 194 -3.07 1.84 0.04
C ILE A 194 -3.41 3.22 0.58
N ASP A 195 -4.68 3.61 0.53
CA ASP A 195 -5.20 4.72 1.32
C ASP A 195 -5.97 4.14 2.52
N PHE A 196 -5.50 4.44 3.73
CA PHE A 196 -6.19 4.08 4.96
C PHE A 196 -7.28 5.11 5.26
N GLN A 197 -8.51 4.67 5.48
CA GLN A 197 -9.65 5.54 5.77
C GLN A 197 -10.31 5.07 7.08
N PRO A 198 -9.66 5.31 8.23
CA PRO A 198 -10.25 4.98 9.51
C PRO A 198 -11.60 5.70 9.71
N PRO A 199 -12.54 5.10 10.46
CA PRO A 199 -12.32 3.96 11.35
C PRO A 199 -12.41 2.58 10.67
N ASN A 200 -12.95 2.44 9.45
CA ASN A 200 -13.40 1.13 8.96
C ASN A 200 -13.19 0.87 7.46
N LYS A 201 -12.50 1.75 6.74
CA LYS A 201 -12.31 1.62 5.29
C LYS A 201 -10.83 1.51 4.88
N VAL A 202 -10.53 0.60 3.96
CA VAL A 202 -9.21 0.46 3.35
C VAL A 202 -9.35 0.47 1.83
N VAL A 203 -8.58 1.30 1.13
CA VAL A 203 -8.63 1.39 -0.33
C VAL A 203 -7.29 0.99 -0.93
N ILE A 204 -7.27 -0.08 -1.70
CA ILE A 204 -6.10 -0.56 -2.45
C ILE A 204 -6.27 -0.15 -3.91
N ASN A 205 -5.63 0.96 -4.29
CA ASN A 205 -5.73 1.53 -5.64
C ASN A 205 -4.86 0.79 -6.65
N ARG A 206 -3.68 0.36 -6.21
CA ARG A 206 -2.70 -0.36 -7.02
C ARG A 206 -2.04 -1.43 -6.17
N GLY A 207 -1.73 -2.55 -6.79
CA GLY A 207 -1.17 -3.70 -6.09
C GLY A 207 -0.66 -4.73 -7.08
N ARG A 208 0.36 -5.48 -6.68
CA ARG A 208 0.78 -6.73 -7.30
C ARG A 208 0.84 -7.76 -6.19
N PHE A 209 -0.13 -8.67 -6.19
CA PHE A 209 -0.22 -9.75 -5.22
C PHE A 209 0.30 -11.02 -5.87
N LEU A 210 1.36 -11.58 -5.30
CA LEU A 210 2.02 -12.79 -5.75
C LEU A 210 1.89 -13.86 -4.68
N ARG A 211 1.54 -15.08 -5.09
CA ARG A 211 1.63 -16.26 -4.24
C ARG A 211 1.55 -17.53 -5.08
N ASN A 212 2.50 -18.45 -4.90
CA ASN A 212 2.45 -19.80 -5.50
C ASN A 212 2.15 -19.79 -7.02
N GLY A 213 2.78 -18.88 -7.77
CA GLY A 213 2.59 -18.73 -9.22
C GLY A 213 1.32 -18.01 -9.66
N VAL A 214 0.48 -17.54 -8.73
CA VAL A 214 -0.63 -16.63 -9.07
C VAL A 214 -0.15 -15.19 -9.01
N GLU A 215 -0.48 -14.42 -10.05
CA GLU A 215 -0.29 -12.96 -10.07
C GLU A 215 -1.63 -12.26 -10.25
N ILE A 216 -2.02 -11.50 -9.22
CA ILE A 216 -3.19 -10.62 -9.21
C ILE A 216 -2.71 -9.18 -9.27
N LEU A 217 -3.05 -8.48 -10.35
CA LEU A 217 -2.77 -7.08 -10.54
C LEU A 217 -3.97 -6.23 -10.16
N VAL A 218 -3.77 -5.31 -9.24
CA VAL A 218 -4.75 -4.29 -8.88
C VAL A 218 -4.39 -2.99 -9.58
N ARG A 219 -5.39 -2.39 -10.23
CA ARG A 219 -5.34 -1.11 -10.93
C ARG A 219 -6.51 -0.25 -10.42
N PRO A 220 -6.49 1.08 -10.60
CA PRO A 220 -7.47 1.95 -9.95
C PRO A 220 -8.94 1.61 -10.24
N ASN A 221 -9.24 0.94 -11.35
CA ASN A 221 -10.60 0.62 -11.77
C ASN A 221 -10.84 -0.86 -12.06
N ASN A 222 -9.85 -1.74 -11.83
CA ASN A 222 -10.02 -3.17 -12.07
C ASN A 222 -9.01 -4.03 -11.30
N ILE A 223 -9.31 -5.32 -11.21
CA ILE A 223 -8.40 -6.39 -10.83
C ILE A 223 -8.20 -7.28 -12.06
N LEU A 224 -6.97 -7.71 -12.32
CA LEU A 224 -6.62 -8.67 -13.36
C LEU A 224 -5.89 -9.87 -12.74
N VAL A 225 -6.44 -11.06 -12.88
CA VAL A 225 -5.72 -12.32 -12.61
C VAL A 225 -5.02 -12.73 -13.91
N THR A 226 -3.71 -12.53 -13.96
CA THR A 226 -2.95 -12.64 -15.21
C THR A 226 -2.87 -14.07 -15.73
N ASN A 227 -2.97 -15.06 -14.85
CA ASN A 227 -2.87 -16.47 -15.19
C ASN A 227 -3.90 -16.90 -16.25
N ASN A 228 -5.11 -16.35 -16.23
CA ASN A 228 -6.18 -16.74 -17.16
C ASN A 228 -6.92 -15.52 -17.74
N ALA A 229 -6.31 -14.33 -17.68
CA ALA A 229 -6.89 -13.06 -18.10
C ALA A 229 -8.27 -12.75 -17.48
N THR A 230 -8.54 -13.19 -16.25
CA THR A 230 -9.79 -12.82 -15.56
C THR A 230 -9.75 -11.35 -15.16
N LEU A 231 -10.67 -10.55 -15.69
CA LEU A 231 -10.82 -9.12 -15.39
C LEU A 231 -12.07 -8.88 -14.53
N ILE A 232 -11.90 -8.22 -13.38
CA ILE A 232 -12.98 -7.93 -12.42
C ILE A 232 -13.04 -6.41 -12.19
N ARG A 233 -14.23 -5.82 -12.35
CA ARG A 233 -14.41 -4.37 -12.27
C ARG A 233 -15.81 -3.99 -11.81
N GLY A 234 -15.89 -2.96 -10.97
CA GLY A 234 -17.15 -2.31 -10.60
C GLY A 234 -18.09 -3.20 -9.79
N CYS A 235 -17.58 -4.28 -9.22
CA CYS A 235 -18.37 -5.21 -8.41
C CYS A 235 -18.58 -4.66 -7.01
N ARG A 236 -19.75 -4.95 -6.43
CA ARG A 236 -20.07 -4.69 -5.02
C ARG A 236 -20.59 -5.96 -4.38
N ALA A 237 -19.96 -6.39 -3.29
CA ALA A 237 -20.39 -7.53 -2.51
C ALA A 237 -20.68 -7.08 -1.07
N HIS A 238 -21.89 -7.39 -0.59
CA HIS A 238 -22.35 -7.02 0.75
C HIS A 238 -22.42 -8.26 1.65
N ASN A 239 -22.01 -8.10 2.91
CA ASN A 239 -21.85 -9.20 3.87
C ASN A 239 -21.03 -10.36 3.30
N CYS A 240 -19.91 -9.99 2.69
CA CYS A 240 -19.03 -10.89 1.98
C CYS A 240 -17.92 -11.39 2.93
N HIS A 241 -17.87 -12.70 3.21
CA HIS A 241 -16.80 -13.29 4.02
C HIS A 241 -15.56 -13.66 3.20
N GLY A 242 -15.71 -13.94 1.90
CA GLY A 242 -14.60 -14.20 0.98
C GLY A 242 -14.77 -13.40 -0.30
N GLY A 243 -13.78 -12.60 -0.69
CA GLY A 243 -13.82 -11.84 -1.95
C GLY A 243 -13.41 -12.71 -3.13
N LEU A 244 -12.17 -12.52 -3.58
CA LEU A 244 -11.52 -13.31 -4.62
C LEU A 244 -10.69 -14.43 -3.99
N ILE A 245 -11.20 -15.66 -4.08
CA ILE A 245 -10.59 -16.85 -3.49
C ILE A 245 -9.94 -17.69 -4.59
N VAL A 246 -8.62 -17.83 -4.56
CA VAL A 246 -7.87 -18.44 -5.66
C VAL A 246 -7.14 -19.71 -5.23
N GLY A 247 -7.30 -20.79 -5.99
CA GLY A 247 -6.61 -22.06 -5.73
C GLY A 247 -7.19 -22.88 -4.59
N HIS A 248 -6.37 -23.77 -4.03
CA HIS A 248 -6.84 -24.78 -3.08
C HIS A 248 -7.06 -24.20 -1.68
N HIS A 249 -8.22 -24.49 -1.09
CA HIS A 249 -8.53 -24.15 0.30
C HIS A 249 -9.08 -25.39 0.97
N GLU A 250 -8.44 -25.83 2.07
CA GLU A 250 -8.86 -27.02 2.82
C GLU A 250 -10.31 -26.91 3.30
N GLN A 251 -10.66 -25.73 3.81
CA GLN A 251 -12.02 -25.38 4.19
C GLN A 251 -12.63 -24.48 3.11
N ARG A 252 -13.80 -24.87 2.60
CA ARG A 252 -14.53 -24.04 1.63
C ARG A 252 -15.10 -22.81 2.33
N ILE A 253 -14.80 -21.64 1.77
CA ILE A 253 -15.31 -20.35 2.24
C ILE A 253 -16.35 -19.86 1.24
N GLY A 254 -17.52 -19.45 1.72
CA GLY A 254 -18.49 -18.75 0.88
C GLY A 254 -17.88 -17.45 0.36
N CYS A 255 -17.86 -17.26 -0.96
CA CYS A 255 -17.15 -16.15 -1.57
C CYS A 255 -17.86 -15.53 -2.77
N PHE A 256 -17.48 -14.30 -3.09
CA PHE A 256 -17.94 -13.58 -4.27
C PHE A 256 -17.46 -14.27 -5.56
N MET A 257 -16.18 -14.66 -5.62
CA MET A 257 -15.62 -15.35 -6.78
C MET A 257 -14.54 -16.34 -6.37
N ALA A 258 -14.65 -17.57 -6.85
CA ALA A 258 -13.64 -18.62 -6.69
C ALA A 258 -12.99 -18.97 -8.04
N LEU A 259 -11.65 -18.99 -8.09
CA LEU A 259 -10.87 -19.45 -9.24
C LEU A 259 -10.04 -20.66 -8.82
N VAL A 260 -10.54 -21.87 -9.10
CA VAL A 260 -9.95 -23.12 -8.56
C VAL A 260 -8.82 -23.65 -9.44
N SER A 261 -9.01 -23.67 -10.76
CA SER A 261 -8.04 -24.22 -11.72
C SER A 261 -7.46 -23.10 -12.57
N LEU A 262 -6.20 -22.74 -12.32
CA LEU A 262 -5.47 -21.68 -13.02
C LEU A 262 -4.09 -22.17 -13.48
N PRO A 263 -3.62 -21.77 -14.66
CA PRO A 263 -2.26 -22.07 -15.10
C PRO A 263 -1.26 -21.16 -14.38
N ARG A 264 -0.60 -21.67 -13.33
CA ARG A 264 0.29 -20.92 -12.41
C ARG A 264 1.65 -20.55 -13.01
N TYR A 265 2.11 -21.26 -14.04
CA TYR A 265 3.44 -21.06 -14.63
C TYR A 265 3.43 -21.11 -16.16
N LEU A 266 2.24 -21.16 -16.76
CA LEU A 266 2.04 -21.38 -18.19
C LEU A 266 1.20 -20.26 -18.85
N GLY A 267 0.79 -19.25 -18.08
CA GLY A 267 0.01 -18.13 -18.61
C GLY A 267 0.89 -17.12 -19.33
N ASP A 268 0.40 -16.57 -20.44
CA ASP A 268 1.06 -15.44 -21.11
C ASP A 268 0.63 -14.12 -20.48
N ARG A 269 1.50 -13.59 -19.61
CA ARG A 269 1.30 -12.30 -18.93
C ARG A 269 1.14 -11.15 -19.93
N SER A 270 1.83 -11.18 -21.07
CA SER A 270 1.76 -10.12 -22.07
C SER A 270 0.41 -10.12 -22.77
N GLU A 271 -0.14 -11.29 -23.08
CA GLU A 271 -1.50 -11.43 -23.61
C GLU A 271 -2.55 -10.98 -22.60
N ALA A 272 -2.44 -11.37 -21.32
CA ALA A 272 -3.38 -10.93 -20.29
C ALA A 272 -3.40 -9.40 -20.12
N LEU A 273 -2.22 -8.75 -20.19
CA LEU A 273 -2.12 -7.29 -20.15
C LEU A 273 -2.65 -6.63 -21.44
N LYS A 274 -2.53 -7.29 -22.58
CA LYS A 274 -3.12 -6.81 -23.84
C LYS A 274 -4.65 -6.87 -23.75
N PHE A 275 -5.19 -8.00 -23.31
CA PHE A 275 -6.61 -8.20 -23.07
C PHE A 275 -7.18 -7.14 -22.12
N GLU A 276 -6.53 -6.92 -20.96
CA GLU A 276 -6.93 -5.88 -20.01
C GLU A 276 -7.04 -4.50 -20.69
N ARG A 277 -6.03 -4.09 -21.47
CA ARG A 277 -6.04 -2.79 -22.15
C ARG A 277 -7.18 -2.67 -23.16
N GLU A 278 -7.41 -3.72 -23.95
CA GLU A 278 -8.48 -3.76 -24.96
C GLU A 278 -9.86 -3.69 -24.31
N SER A 279 -10.13 -4.53 -23.31
CA SER A 279 -11.39 -4.50 -22.56
C SER A 279 -11.63 -3.14 -21.89
N MET A 280 -10.60 -2.57 -21.26
CA MET A 280 -10.75 -1.26 -20.60
C MET A 280 -10.93 -0.09 -21.57
N ALA A 281 -10.41 -0.19 -22.80
CA ALA A 281 -10.66 0.79 -23.85
C ALA A 281 -12.11 0.70 -24.36
N GLU A 282 -12.60 -0.52 -24.60
CA GLU A 282 -13.98 -0.79 -25.00
C GLU A 282 -14.99 -0.26 -23.96
N PHE A 283 -14.75 -0.52 -22.67
CA PHE A 283 -15.60 0.01 -21.61
C PHE A 283 -15.65 1.54 -21.56
N LYS A 284 -14.53 2.21 -21.85
CA LYS A 284 -14.50 3.68 -21.89
C LYS A 284 -15.30 4.20 -23.08
N ALA A 285 -15.16 3.59 -24.25
CA ALA A 285 -15.89 3.95 -25.46
C ALA A 285 -17.42 3.79 -25.27
N ASN A 286 -17.85 2.68 -24.68
CA ASN A 286 -19.27 2.41 -24.41
C ASN A 286 -19.86 3.37 -23.35
N LYS A 287 -19.04 3.86 -22.42
CA LYS A 287 -19.48 4.85 -21.43
C LYS A 287 -19.67 6.24 -22.05
N SER A 288 -18.80 6.65 -22.97
CA SER A 288 -18.97 7.93 -23.70
C SER A 288 -20.19 7.91 -24.62
N SER A 289 -20.44 6.82 -25.35
CA SER A 289 -21.60 6.74 -26.24
C SER A 289 -22.94 6.79 -25.49
N ASN A 290 -23.02 6.21 -24.29
CA ASN A 290 -24.23 6.25 -23.47
C ASN A 290 -24.45 7.60 -22.78
N ALA A 291 -23.39 8.38 -22.53
CA ALA A 291 -23.52 9.73 -21.98
C ALA A 291 -24.11 10.70 -23.02
N ASP A 292 -23.65 10.61 -24.28
CA ASP A 292 -24.12 11.46 -25.38
C ASP A 292 -25.55 11.14 -25.86
N GLY A 293 -26.05 9.92 -25.62
CA GLY A 293 -27.42 9.52 -25.94
C GLY A 293 -28.47 9.92 -24.90
N SER A 294 -28.05 10.30 -23.68
CA SER A 294 -28.96 10.62 -22.57
C SER A 294 -29.41 12.09 -22.53
N SER A 295 -28.84 12.97 -23.38
CA SER A 295 -29.24 14.38 -23.49
C SER A 295 -30.28 14.67 -24.59
N ALA A 296 -30.82 13.64 -25.25
CA ALA A 296 -31.75 13.80 -26.38
C ALA A 296 -33.18 13.28 -26.11
N ALA A 297 -33.50 12.86 -24.88
CA ALA A 297 -34.79 12.26 -24.53
C ALA A 297 -35.71 13.15 -23.66
N ASP A 298 -35.28 14.37 -23.33
CA ASP A 298 -36.13 15.39 -22.69
C ASP A 298 -36.17 16.65 -23.58
N SER A 299 -36.96 16.59 -24.65
CA SER A 299 -37.55 17.79 -25.28
C SER A 299 -38.89 17.49 -25.93
#